data_AF-A0A959P679-F1
#
_entry.id   AF-A0A959P679-F1
#
_cell.length_a   1.000
_cell.length_b   1.000
_cell.length_c   1.000
_cell.angle_alpha   90.00
_cell.angle_beta   90.00
_cell.angle_gamma   90.00
#
_symmetry.space_group_name_H-M   'P 1'
#
loop_
_entity.id
_entity.type
_entity.pdbx_description
1 polymer ?
#
loop_
_entity_poly.entity_id
_entity_poly.type
_entity_poly.pdbx_seq_one_letter_code
_entity_poly.pdbx_strand_id
1 'polypeptide(L)'
;RIMEDGDVNQVRYCEDIDFENTLEMISVLVKHSSKVFNDLPIEQKEVKRANRKERFLEALPYQFSRQDYLNIADKSKIPHKTAEGYITKFVDAGLIHREAHNNYTNPTKAQ
;
A
#
# COMPACT_ATOMS: atom_id res chain seq x y z
N ARG A 1 9.69 26.64 51.21
CA ARG A 1 8.60 27.00 50.28
C ARG A 1 7.45 26.09 50.65
N ILE A 2 6.35 26.63 51.20
CA ILE A 2 5.16 25.82 51.53
C ILE A 2 4.47 25.55 50.20
N MET A 3 4.04 24.30 49.95
CA MET A 3 3.32 23.95 48.72
C MET A 3 1.96 24.67 48.70
N GLU A 4 1.43 24.96 47.52
CA GLU A 4 0.27 25.85 47.29
C GLU A 4 -1.03 25.34 47.96
N ASP A 5 -1.04 24.04 48.21
CA ASP A 5 -2.00 23.17 48.85
C ASP A 5 -1.83 23.09 50.39
N GLY A 6 -0.79 23.69 50.96
CA GLY A 6 -0.55 23.74 52.41
C GLY A 6 -0.15 22.41 53.06
N ASP A 7 -0.09 21.34 52.28
CA ASP A 7 0.26 19.99 52.71
C ASP A 7 1.76 19.85 53.03
N VAL A 8 2.06 19.41 54.25
CA VAL A 8 3.42 19.22 54.78
C VAL A 8 3.74 17.75 55.05
N ASN A 9 2.87 16.81 54.62
CA ASN A 9 3.11 15.39 54.79
C ASN A 9 4.30 14.92 53.93
N GLN A 10 5.15 14.06 54.50
CA GLN A 10 6.31 13.50 53.78
C GLN A 10 5.91 12.43 52.74
N VAL A 11 4.72 11.86 52.89
CA VAL A 11 4.19 10.81 52.02
C VAL A 11 2.91 11.34 51.39
N ARG A 12 2.87 11.33 50.05
CA ARG A 12 1.69 11.68 49.28
C ARG A 12 1.04 10.44 48.71
N TYR A 13 -0.28 10.46 48.73
CA TYR A 13 -1.12 9.43 48.12
C TYR A 13 -1.84 10.08 46.94
N CYS A 14 -2.12 9.27 45.92
CA CYS A 14 -3.00 9.69 44.84
C CYS A 14 -4.40 9.86 45.42
N GLU A 15 -4.94 11.07 45.36
CA GLU A 15 -6.32 11.33 45.73
C GLU A 15 -7.26 10.98 44.58
N ASP A 16 -8.55 10.79 44.88
CA ASP A 16 -9.55 10.52 43.85
C ASP A 16 -9.58 11.63 42.79
N ILE A 17 -9.31 12.88 43.19
CA ILE A 17 -9.23 14.02 42.27
C ILE A 17 -8.02 13.93 41.33
N ASP A 18 -6.88 13.41 41.80
CA ASP A 18 -5.71 13.18 40.95
C ASP A 18 -5.99 12.10 39.91
N PHE A 19 -6.69 11.04 40.33
CA PHE A 19 -7.10 9.96 39.45
C PHE A 19 -8.08 10.45 38.37
N GLU A 20 -9.12 11.19 38.76
CA GLU A 20 -10.11 11.74 37.83
C GLU A 20 -9.46 12.73 36.84
N ASN A 21 -8.62 13.65 37.34
CA ASN A 21 -7.85 14.57 36.50
C ASN A 21 -6.99 13.81 35.47
N THR A 22 -6.37 12.71 35.90
CA THR A 22 -5.57 11.87 35.01
C THR A 22 -6.44 11.22 33.91
N LEU A 23 -7.64 10.74 34.24
CA LEU A 23 -8.59 10.20 33.26
C LEU A 23 -9.02 11.27 32.24
N GLU A 24 -9.28 12.49 32.69
CA GLU A 24 -9.59 13.61 31.80
C GLU A 24 -8.44 13.91 30.85
N MET A 25 -7.21 13.97 31.37
CA MET A 25 -5.99 14.18 30.57
C MET A 25 -5.82 13.09 29.51
N ILE A 26 -6.00 11.81 29.87
CA ILE A 26 -5.92 10.68 28.94
C ILE A 26 -6.93 10.86 27.79
N SER A 27 -8.16 11.29 28.09
CA SER A 27 -9.20 11.49 27.07
C SER A 27 -8.79 12.54 26.03
N VAL A 28 -8.13 13.63 26.47
CA VAL A 28 -7.64 14.70 25.59
C VAL A 28 -6.48 14.21 24.75
N LEU A 29 -5.53 13.49 25.35
CA LEU A 29 -4.38 12.93 24.64
C LEU A 29 -4.81 11.96 23.54
N VAL A 30 -5.78 11.07 23.81
CA VAL A 30 -6.30 10.13 22.81
C VAL A 30 -6.95 10.86 21.63
N LYS A 31 -7.78 11.87 21.90
CA LYS A 31 -8.40 12.69 20.85
C LYS A 31 -7.35 13.40 20.00
N HIS A 32 -6.32 13.96 20.64
CA HIS A 32 -5.25 14.64 19.95
C HIS A 32 -4.41 13.67 19.10
N SER A 33 -4.00 12.53 19.64
CA SER A 33 -3.27 11.49 18.90
C SER A 33 -4.03 11.00 17.67
N SER A 34 -5.34 10.78 17.80
CA SER A 34 -6.20 10.42 16.67
C SER A 34 -6.22 11.52 15.60
N LYS A 35 -6.39 12.78 16.00
CA LYS A 35 -6.38 13.91 15.05
C LYS A 35 -5.05 14.03 14.32
N VAL A 36 -3.92 14.01 15.04
CA VAL A 36 -2.58 14.06 14.45
C VAL A 36 -2.39 12.93 13.46
N PHE A 37 -2.74 11.69 13.83
CA PHE A 37 -2.60 10.54 12.95
C PHE A 37 -3.43 10.67 11.67
N ASN A 38 -4.67 11.15 11.77
CA ASN A 38 -5.54 11.37 10.61
C ASN A 38 -5.10 12.57 9.74
N ASP A 39 -4.43 13.55 10.34
CA ASP A 39 -3.88 14.71 9.64
C ASP A 39 -2.49 14.46 9.05
N LEU A 40 -1.86 13.32 9.36
CA LEU A 40 -0.65 12.91 8.67
C LEU A 40 -0.98 12.81 7.17
N PRO A 41 -0.19 13.45 6.29
CA PRO A 41 -0.40 13.29 4.88
C PRO A 41 -0.31 11.81 4.55
N ILE A 42 -1.36 11.27 3.94
CA ILE A 42 -1.28 9.97 3.29
C ILE A 42 -0.13 10.13 2.31
N GLU A 43 0.94 9.34 2.47
CA GLU A 43 2.04 9.31 1.51
C GLU A 43 1.39 9.17 0.14
N GLN A 44 1.48 10.24 -0.66
CA GLN A 44 1.05 10.17 -2.04
C GLN A 44 1.94 9.08 -2.63
N LYS A 45 1.34 7.91 -2.92
CA LYS A 45 2.05 6.85 -3.64
C LYS A 45 2.66 7.56 -4.84
N GLU A 46 3.98 7.70 -4.84
CA GLU A 46 4.66 8.31 -5.96
C GLU A 46 4.15 7.60 -7.20
N VAL A 47 3.67 8.38 -8.18
CA VAL A 47 3.26 7.82 -9.46
C VAL A 47 4.54 7.31 -10.12
N LYS A 48 4.96 6.11 -9.72
CA LYS A 48 6.11 5.43 -10.29
C LYS A 48 5.77 5.28 -11.75
N ARG A 49 6.56 5.92 -12.62
CA ARG A 49 6.45 5.73 -14.05
C ARG A 49 6.53 4.23 -14.30
N ALA A 50 5.47 3.67 -14.89
CA ALA A 50 5.39 2.25 -15.15
C ALA A 50 6.66 1.79 -15.86
N ASN A 51 7.35 0.83 -15.26
CA ASN A 51 8.59 0.32 -15.82
C ASN A 51 8.28 -0.44 -17.12
N ARG A 52 9.33 -0.79 -17.86
CA ARG A 52 9.18 -1.45 -19.16
C ARG A 52 8.37 -2.75 -19.11
N LYS A 53 8.43 -3.49 -17.99
CA LYS A 53 7.71 -4.75 -17.79
C LYS A 53 6.23 -4.50 -17.51
N GLU A 54 5.93 -3.51 -16.67
CA GLU A 54 4.54 -3.08 -16.37
C GLU A 54 3.85 -2.55 -17.62
N ARG A 55 4.51 -1.67 -18.38
CA ARG A 55 3.97 -1.16 -19.66
C ARG A 55 3.70 -2.26 -20.68
N PHE A 56 4.52 -3.33 -20.66
CA PHE A 56 4.28 -4.49 -21.52
C PHE A 56 3.02 -5.25 -21.09
N LEU A 57 2.85 -5.52 -19.79
CA LEU A 57 1.64 -6.15 -19.23
C LEU A 57 0.38 -5.32 -19.54
N GLU A 58 0.45 -4.00 -19.37
CA GLU A 58 -0.65 -3.07 -19.65
C GLU A 58 -1.04 -3.03 -21.14
N ALA A 59 -0.11 -3.31 -22.05
CA ALA A 59 -0.37 -3.33 -23.48
C ALA A 59 -1.02 -4.63 -23.97
N LEU A 60 -1.03 -5.69 -23.15
CA LEU A 60 -1.62 -6.97 -23.52
C LEU A 60 -3.16 -6.88 -23.55
N PRO A 61 -3.82 -7.34 -24.62
CA PRO A 61 -5.28 -7.42 -24.69
C PRO A 61 -5.86 -8.38 -23.64
N TYR A 62 -7.19 -8.34 -23.46
CA TYR A 62 -7.89 -9.30 -22.61
C TYR A 62 -7.67 -10.75 -23.06
N GLN A 63 -7.74 -11.02 -24.37
CA GLN A 63 -7.42 -12.32 -24.97
C GLN A 63 -6.35 -12.12 -26.03
N PHE A 64 -5.29 -12.91 -25.97
CA PHE A 64 -4.18 -12.77 -26.91
C PHE A 64 -3.45 -14.09 -27.12
N SER A 65 -2.85 -14.22 -28.30
CA SER A 65 -2.02 -15.35 -28.68
C SER A 65 -0.53 -15.07 -28.45
N ARG A 66 0.30 -16.11 -28.63
CA ARG A 66 1.76 -15.95 -28.66
C ARG A 66 2.22 -14.90 -29.67
N GLN A 67 1.64 -14.92 -30.88
CA GLN A 67 2.04 -13.98 -31.92
C GLN A 67 1.68 -12.53 -31.53
N ASP A 68 0.56 -12.33 -30.84
CA ASP A 68 0.09 -11.01 -30.45
C ASP A 68 1.04 -10.35 -29.44
N TYR A 69 1.46 -11.07 -28.40
CA TYR A 69 2.39 -10.48 -27.42
C TYR A 69 3.78 -10.26 -28.02
N LEU A 70 4.21 -11.06 -29.01
CA LEU A 70 5.47 -10.84 -29.72
C LEU A 70 5.40 -9.58 -30.59
N ASN A 71 4.29 -9.36 -31.30
CA ASN A 71 4.05 -8.13 -32.05
C ASN A 71 4.06 -6.89 -31.12
N ILE A 72 3.49 -7.00 -29.92
CA ILE A 72 3.51 -5.94 -28.90
C ILE A 72 4.94 -5.73 -28.36
N ALA A 73 5.70 -6.81 -28.18
CA ALA A 73 7.09 -6.77 -27.76
C ALA A 73 7.95 -6.03 -28.81
N ASP A 74 7.78 -6.30 -30.10
CA ASP A 74 8.49 -5.61 -31.18
C ASP A 74 8.19 -4.11 -31.19
N LYS A 75 6.92 -3.72 -31.07
CA LYS A 75 6.50 -2.31 -30.92
C LYS A 75 7.14 -1.64 -29.71
N SER A 76 7.38 -2.40 -28.64
CA SER A 76 8.00 -1.95 -27.39
C SER A 76 9.54 -2.17 -27.35
N LYS A 77 10.13 -2.59 -28.49
CA LYS A 77 11.54 -2.95 -28.69
C LYS A 77 12.05 -4.05 -27.74
N ILE A 78 11.16 -4.86 -27.17
CA ILE A 78 11.48 -5.92 -26.20
C ILE A 78 11.92 -7.17 -26.96
N PRO A 79 13.10 -7.74 -26.69
CA PRO A 79 13.53 -8.99 -27.32
C PRO A 79 12.54 -10.12 -27.03
N HIS A 80 12.25 -10.97 -28.02
CA HIS A 80 11.24 -12.04 -27.90
C HIS A 80 11.50 -12.96 -26.71
N LYS A 81 12.74 -13.38 -26.47
CA LYS A 81 13.13 -14.19 -25.30
C LYS A 81 12.80 -13.51 -23.97
N THR A 82 12.91 -12.17 -23.91
CA THR A 82 12.54 -11.39 -22.73
C THR A 82 11.02 -11.29 -22.59
N ALA A 83 10.29 -11.12 -23.69
CA ALA A 83 8.83 -11.11 -23.68
C ALA A 83 8.25 -12.45 -23.21
N GLU A 84 8.80 -13.56 -23.69
CA GLU A 84 8.46 -14.91 -23.20
C GLU A 84 8.73 -15.04 -21.71
N GLY A 85 9.92 -14.64 -21.24
CA GLY A 85 10.25 -14.64 -19.82
C GLY A 85 9.32 -13.75 -18.97
N TYR A 86 8.78 -12.67 -19.54
CA TYR A 86 7.77 -11.85 -18.87
C TYR A 86 6.42 -12.56 -18.81
N ILE A 87 5.94 -13.15 -19.91
CA ILE A 87 4.71 -13.93 -19.93
C ILE A 87 4.76 -15.07 -18.91
N THR A 88 5.85 -15.84 -18.85
CA THR A 88 6.03 -16.88 -17.82
C THR A 88 5.90 -16.31 -16.42
N LYS A 89 6.62 -15.22 -16.11
CA LYS A 89 6.55 -14.56 -14.79
C LYS A 89 5.16 -14.02 -14.46
N PHE A 90 4.40 -13.56 -15.46
CA PHE A 90 3.04 -13.08 -15.25
C PHE A 90 2.06 -14.21 -14.99
N VAL A 91 2.25 -15.36 -15.65
CA VAL A 91 1.48 -16.58 -15.38
C VAL A 91 1.79 -17.10 -13.97
N ASP A 92 3.07 -17.19 -13.60
CA ASP A 92 3.49 -17.63 -12.26
C ASP A 92 2.95 -16.71 -11.16
N ALA A 93 2.85 -15.41 -11.44
CA ALA A 93 2.29 -14.42 -10.52
C ALA A 93 0.75 -14.32 -10.55
N GLY A 94 0.07 -15.10 -11.40
CA GLY A 94 -1.39 -15.08 -11.53
C GLY A 94 -1.98 -13.82 -12.19
N LEU A 95 -1.14 -12.99 -12.84
CA LEU A 95 -1.58 -11.78 -13.55
C LEU A 95 -2.12 -12.07 -14.95
N ILE A 96 -1.70 -13.19 -15.55
CA ILE A 96 -2.15 -13.69 -16.84
C ILE A 96 -2.51 -15.16 -16.66
N HIS A 97 -3.63 -15.59 -17.24
CA HIS A 97 -4.02 -16.98 -17.25
C HIS A 97 -3.71 -17.61 -18.62
N ARG A 98 -3.26 -18.87 -18.61
CA ARG A 98 -2.95 -19.62 -19.83
C ARG A 98 -4.07 -20.62 -20.08
N GLU A 99 -5.00 -20.25 -20.95
CA GLU A 99 -6.15 -21.07 -21.34
C GLU A 99 -5.71 -22.35 -22.09
N ALA A 100 -4.76 -22.20 -23.02
CA ALA A 100 -4.29 -23.30 -23.86
C ALA A 100 -2.87 -23.07 -24.37
N HIS A 101 -2.37 -23.97 -25.22
CA HIS A 101 -1.10 -23.75 -25.92
C HIS A 101 -1.20 -22.48 -26.79
N ASN A 102 -0.30 -21.53 -26.56
CA ASN A 102 -0.23 -20.22 -27.21
C ASN A 102 -1.43 -19.28 -27.02
N ASN A 103 -2.38 -19.58 -26.12
CA ASN A 103 -3.54 -18.73 -25.85
C ASN A 103 -3.57 -18.30 -24.37
N TYR A 104 -3.78 -17.00 -24.16
CA TYR A 104 -3.68 -16.36 -22.86
C TYR A 104 -4.83 -15.37 -22.63
N THR A 105 -5.19 -15.19 -21.37
CA THR A 105 -6.17 -14.21 -20.89
C THR A 105 -5.53 -13.28 -19.87
N ASN A 106 -5.81 -11.99 -19.96
CA ASN A 106 -5.37 -10.97 -19.01
C ASN A 106 -6.59 -10.45 -18.22
N PRO A 107 -6.88 -10.97 -17.01
CA PRO A 107 -8.06 -10.60 -16.23
C PRO A 107 -8.15 -9.11 -15.90
N THR A 108 -7.02 -8.39 -15.86
CA THR A 108 -6.98 -6.95 -15.57
C THR A 108 -7.60 -6.09 -16.68
N LYS A 109 -7.87 -6.66 -17.86
CA LYS A 109 -8.49 -6.00 -19.03
C LYS A 109 -9.96 -6.37 -19.24
N ALA A 110 -10.56 -7.12 -18.33
CA ALA A 110 -11.97 -7.54 -18.41
C ALA A 110 -12.97 -6.42 -18.01
N GLN A 111 -12.48 -5.22 -17.69
CA GLN A 111 -13.25 -4.07 -17.20
C GLN A 111 -13.23 -2.92 -18.20
#